data_AF-A0A1F6PP34-F1
#
_entry.id   AF-A0A1F6PP34-F1
#
_cell.length_a   1.000
_cell.length_b   1.000
_cell.length_c   1.000
_cell.angle_alpha   90.00
_cell.angle_beta   90.00
_cell.angle_gamma   90.00
#
_symmetry.space_group_name_H-M   'P 1'
#
loop_
_entity.id
_entity.type
_entity.pdbx_description
1 polymer ?
#
loop_
_entity_poly.entity_id
_entity_poly.type
_entity_poly.pdbx_seq_one_letter_code
_entity_poly.pdbx_strand_id
1 'polypeptide(L)'
;MKKYIVWGILIVLLSCLGGLGGSLLSDKLHLSNKSRPKVHGKLDNFYLKPSDNHWTSYVDNNLPYIIQHGDLNKRNIAITFDDGPQYDSTEAILTILRDFQIKATFFVVGSQAEKYPYLLKQMFDDGHEIGNHTFSHKRLTDLSREKAIQELENTRTVIFNQTGFIPYLFRPPGGKFDAETIEIAKELNYTTVLWTNNSGDWQALSSNKLSKRVIDNTFPGTIILMHNSDSSSTLSALPTIIRTLKRRGFAFVTVSQLYSQQNNKSQPVMRTRTSDYSSARRPMNNI
;
A
#
# COMPACT_ATOMS: atom_id res chain seq x y z
N MET A 1 -57.14 25.65 -1.27
CA MET A 1 -56.69 24.83 -2.42
C MET A 1 -56.06 23.55 -1.86
N LYS A 2 -56.63 22.38 -2.24
CA LYS A 2 -56.20 20.95 -2.09
C LYS A 2 -55.26 20.62 -0.91
N LYS A 3 -55.63 20.00 0.24
CA LYS A 3 -56.24 18.68 0.57
C LYS A 3 -55.60 17.44 -0.10
N TYR A 4 -54.87 16.62 0.66
CA TYR A 4 -54.82 15.13 0.71
C TYR A 4 -54.11 14.76 2.04
N ILE A 5 -54.76 14.31 3.11
CA ILE A 5 -55.37 13.00 3.46
C ILE A 5 -54.35 11.87 3.70
N VAL A 6 -54.41 11.36 4.94
CA VAL A 6 -53.72 10.24 5.60
C VAL A 6 -54.53 8.94 5.42
N TRP A 7 -53.86 7.79 5.28
CA TRP A 7 -54.23 6.41 5.68
C TRP A 7 -52.87 5.64 5.80
N GLY A 8 -52.45 4.89 6.83
CA GLY A 8 -53.10 3.92 7.74
C GLY A 8 -53.37 2.60 6.98
N ILE A 9 -53.07 1.35 7.38
CA ILE A 9 -52.73 0.66 8.64
C ILE A 9 -52.51 -0.87 8.29
N LEU A 10 -51.82 -1.63 9.17
CA LEU A 10 -51.92 -3.10 9.50
C LEU A 10 -51.25 -4.24 8.69
N ILE A 11 -50.25 -4.86 9.36
CA ILE A 11 -50.09 -6.27 9.81
C ILE A 11 -50.94 -7.38 9.18
N VAL A 12 -50.27 -8.47 8.77
CA VAL A 12 -50.76 -9.87 8.93
C VAL A 12 -49.61 -10.78 9.40
N LEU A 13 -49.80 -11.39 10.57
CA LEU A 13 -49.11 -12.59 11.07
C LEU A 13 -49.88 -13.82 10.55
N LEU A 14 -49.17 -14.87 10.13
CA LEU A 14 -49.70 -16.24 10.22
C LEU A 14 -48.58 -17.25 10.45
N SER A 15 -48.64 -17.86 11.63
CA SER A 15 -48.01 -19.13 12.00
C SER A 15 -48.98 -20.28 11.68
N CYS A 16 -48.41 -21.46 11.35
CA CYS A 16 -48.74 -22.80 11.88
C CYS A 16 -48.76 -23.96 10.85
N LEU A 17 -47.91 -24.95 11.19
CA LEU A 17 -48.16 -26.40 11.27
C LEU A 17 -47.77 -27.34 10.11
N GLY A 18 -46.80 -28.21 10.46
CA GLY A 18 -46.75 -29.66 10.15
C GLY A 18 -46.00 -30.03 8.87
N GLY A 19 -45.01 -30.92 8.84
CA GLY A 19 -44.45 -31.82 9.83
C GLY A 19 -43.54 -32.86 9.12
N LEU A 20 -42.79 -33.60 9.93
CA LEU A 20 -42.14 -34.90 9.65
C LEU A 20 -40.83 -34.94 8.84
N GLY A 21 -39.75 -35.35 9.53
CA GLY A 21 -38.83 -36.36 8.98
C GLY A 21 -37.33 -36.14 9.21
N GLY A 22 -36.76 -36.85 10.21
CA GLY A 22 -35.40 -37.42 10.20
C GLY A 22 -34.20 -36.45 10.25
N SER A 23 -33.50 -36.31 11.37
CA SER A 23 -32.42 -37.21 11.83
C SER A 23 -31.11 -37.07 11.05
N LEU A 24 -30.10 -36.49 11.74
CA LEU A 24 -28.67 -36.81 11.69
C LEU A 24 -27.91 -36.50 10.39
N LEU A 25 -27.15 -35.40 10.40
CA LEU A 25 -25.69 -35.42 10.19
C LEU A 25 -25.11 -34.03 10.43
N SER A 26 -24.54 -33.87 11.62
CA SER A 26 -23.69 -32.76 12.02
C SER A 26 -22.30 -32.92 11.38
N ASP A 27 -22.11 -32.43 10.17
CA ASP A 27 -20.77 -32.32 9.60
C ASP A 27 -20.16 -30.96 9.94
N LYS A 28 -19.41 -31.03 11.04
CA LYS A 28 -18.32 -30.14 11.42
C LYS A 28 -17.45 -29.88 10.18
N LEU A 29 -17.51 -28.67 9.64
CA LEU A 29 -16.41 -28.13 8.86
C LEU A 29 -15.21 -27.96 9.80
N HIS A 30 -14.36 -28.99 9.80
CA HIS A 30 -13.03 -28.98 10.36
C HIS A 30 -12.22 -27.85 9.72
N LEU A 31 -12.21 -26.69 10.37
CA LEU A 31 -11.08 -25.78 10.31
C LEU A 31 -9.92 -26.50 10.99
N SER A 32 -9.13 -27.24 10.21
CA SER A 32 -7.94 -27.90 10.71
C SER A 32 -7.01 -26.81 11.22
N ASN A 33 -6.89 -26.78 12.54
CA ASN A 33 -5.98 -25.97 13.31
C ASN A 33 -4.54 -26.45 13.01
N LYS A 34 -3.97 -26.05 11.87
CA LYS A 34 -2.54 -26.20 11.63
C LYS A 34 -1.86 -25.08 12.41
N SER A 35 -1.45 -25.45 13.63
CA SER A 35 -0.50 -24.76 14.50
C SER A 35 0.49 -23.89 13.72
N ARG A 36 0.26 -22.56 13.77
CA ARG A 36 1.25 -21.56 13.39
C ARG A 36 2.45 -21.66 14.35
N PRO A 37 3.70 -21.47 13.89
CA PRO A 37 4.82 -21.31 14.82
C PRO A 37 4.53 -20.09 15.70
N LYS A 38 4.48 -20.29 17.01
CA LYS A 38 4.48 -19.18 17.97
C LYS A 38 5.85 -18.50 17.84
N VAL A 39 5.89 -17.32 17.20
CA VAL A 39 7.07 -16.47 17.23
C VAL A 39 7.16 -15.90 18.64
N HIS A 40 7.90 -16.59 19.51
CA HIS A 40 8.31 -16.06 20.81
C HIS A 40 9.56 -15.21 20.61
N GLY A 41 9.35 -13.98 20.16
CA GLY A 41 10.33 -12.91 20.21
C GLY A 41 9.56 -11.63 20.56
N LYS A 42 9.94 -10.97 21.66
CA LYS A 42 9.40 -9.65 22.02
C LYS A 42 9.72 -8.68 20.88
N LEU A 43 8.72 -8.37 20.06
CA LEU A 43 8.78 -7.29 19.07
C LEU A 43 8.44 -5.98 19.79
N ASP A 44 9.31 -5.58 20.71
CA ASP A 44 9.16 -4.32 21.44
C ASP A 44 9.38 -3.16 20.45
N ASN A 45 8.33 -2.39 20.14
CA ASN A 45 8.28 -1.12 19.41
C ASN A 45 9.54 -0.72 18.61
N PHE A 46 9.58 -1.06 17.32
CA PHE A 46 10.64 -0.60 16.41
C PHE A 46 10.44 0.88 16.06
N TYR A 47 10.99 1.75 16.90
CA TYR A 47 11.06 3.18 16.62
C TYR A 47 12.24 3.50 15.71
N LEU A 48 12.00 3.79 14.43
CA LEU A 48 12.99 4.47 13.60
C LEU A 48 13.13 5.92 14.09
N LYS A 49 14.25 6.26 14.73
CA LYS A 49 14.58 7.66 15.03
C LYS A 49 15.15 8.31 13.76
N PRO A 50 14.77 9.57 13.43
CA PRO A 50 15.30 10.29 12.27
C PRO A 50 16.82 10.48 12.23
N SER A 51 17.54 10.20 13.33
CA SER A 51 18.97 10.47 13.53
C SER A 51 19.87 9.24 13.55
N ASP A 52 19.34 8.03 13.41
CA ASP A 52 20.12 6.82 13.65
C ASP A 52 20.70 6.31 12.33
N ASN A 53 21.88 6.83 11.98
CA ASN A 53 22.66 6.46 10.78
C ASN A 53 23.23 5.02 10.84
N HIS A 54 22.76 4.18 11.75
CA HIS A 54 23.19 2.80 11.94
C HIS A 54 22.28 1.85 11.13
N TRP A 55 22.34 1.96 9.80
CA TRP A 55 21.50 1.19 8.87
C TRP A 55 21.88 -0.29 8.72
N THR A 56 22.99 -0.73 9.34
CA THR A 56 23.54 -2.08 9.15
C THR A 56 23.00 -3.12 10.14
N SER A 57 22.19 -2.77 11.15
CA SER A 57 21.81 -3.72 12.21
C SER A 57 20.36 -4.20 12.20
N TYR A 58 19.50 -3.75 11.28
CA TYR A 58 18.07 -4.13 11.28
C TYR A 58 17.53 -4.58 9.91
N VAL A 59 18.37 -5.23 9.10
CA VAL A 59 17.86 -6.05 7.99
C VAL A 59 17.51 -7.43 8.56
N ASP A 60 16.31 -7.56 9.14
CA ASP A 60 15.79 -8.89 9.47
C ASP A 60 15.24 -9.53 8.19
N ASN A 61 16.07 -10.38 7.57
CA ASN A 61 15.71 -11.17 6.39
C ASN A 61 14.54 -12.16 6.65
N ASN A 62 14.04 -12.27 7.90
CA ASN A 62 12.90 -13.13 8.27
C ASN A 62 11.54 -12.40 8.31
N LEU A 63 11.46 -11.11 7.98
CA LEU A 63 10.18 -10.39 7.85
C LEU A 63 9.84 -10.14 6.38
N PRO A 64 9.34 -11.15 5.62
CA PRO A 64 9.01 -10.98 4.21
C PRO A 64 7.87 -9.97 3.94
N TYR A 65 7.25 -9.44 5.00
CA TYR A 65 6.15 -8.48 4.95
C TYR A 65 6.61 -7.04 5.21
N ILE A 66 7.92 -6.79 5.39
CA ILE A 66 8.47 -5.44 5.52
C ILE A 66 9.54 -5.21 4.43
N ILE A 67 9.32 -4.19 3.60
CA ILE A 67 10.28 -3.74 2.60
C ILE A 67 10.96 -2.48 3.13
N GLN A 68 12.29 -2.53 3.27
CA GLN A 68 13.10 -1.37 3.68
C GLN A 68 14.01 -0.87 2.55
N HIS A 69 14.50 -1.78 1.72
CA HIS A 69 15.36 -1.49 0.58
C HIS A 69 15.13 -2.50 -0.54
N GLY A 70 15.70 -2.22 -1.72
CA GLY A 70 15.79 -3.14 -2.84
C GLY A 70 17.10 -3.92 -2.93
N ASP A 71 17.38 -4.47 -4.10
CA ASP A 71 18.65 -5.13 -4.40
C ASP A 71 19.83 -4.13 -4.35
N LEU A 72 20.74 -4.34 -3.41
CA LEU A 72 21.93 -3.50 -3.19
C LEU A 72 22.97 -3.60 -4.33
N ASN A 73 22.80 -4.53 -5.26
CA ASN A 73 23.68 -4.69 -6.42
C ASN A 73 23.12 -4.05 -7.69
N LYS A 74 21.86 -3.61 -7.68
CA LYS A 74 21.22 -2.94 -8.82
C LYS A 74 21.05 -1.47 -8.50
N ARG A 75 21.51 -0.59 -9.40
CA ARG A 75 21.38 0.86 -9.28
C ARG A 75 19.93 1.35 -9.50
N ASN A 76 18.97 0.69 -8.88
CA ASN A 76 17.58 1.08 -8.89
C ASN A 76 17.23 1.69 -7.54
N ILE A 77 16.39 2.72 -7.56
CA ILE A 77 15.91 3.44 -6.37
C ILE A 77 14.42 3.73 -6.53
N ALA A 78 13.70 3.80 -5.42
CA ALA A 78 12.32 4.25 -5.39
C ALA A 78 12.25 5.60 -4.69
N ILE A 79 11.67 6.59 -5.37
CA ILE A 79 11.25 7.84 -4.73
C ILE A 79 9.80 7.70 -4.31
N THR A 80 9.50 8.03 -3.06
CA THR A 80 8.19 7.83 -2.47
C THR A 80 7.69 9.10 -1.82
N PHE A 81 6.38 9.31 -1.86
CA PHE A 81 5.72 10.49 -1.31
C PHE A 81 4.58 10.08 -0.36
N ASP A 82 4.62 10.57 0.87
CA ASP A 82 3.60 10.34 1.89
C ASP A 82 2.67 11.57 2.02
N ASP A 83 1.58 11.42 2.77
CA ASP A 83 0.64 12.47 3.21
C ASP A 83 -0.25 13.10 2.13
N GLY A 84 -0.03 12.74 0.86
CA GLY A 84 -0.85 13.20 -0.26
C GLY A 84 -2.18 12.45 -0.40
N PRO A 85 -3.02 12.85 -1.36
CA PRO A 85 -2.88 14.03 -2.21
C PRO A 85 -3.20 15.36 -1.49
N GLN A 86 -2.60 16.44 -1.95
CA GLN A 86 -2.84 17.82 -1.54
C GLN A 86 -2.89 18.71 -2.79
N TYR A 87 -3.81 19.68 -2.81
CA TYR A 87 -3.97 20.63 -3.91
C TYR A 87 -2.66 21.42 -4.15
N ASP A 88 -2.40 21.82 -5.38
CA ASP A 88 -1.16 22.46 -5.87
C ASP A 88 0.12 21.61 -5.76
N SER A 89 0.52 21.18 -4.56
CA SER A 89 1.80 20.47 -4.35
C SER A 89 1.84 19.13 -5.08
N THR A 90 0.74 18.39 -5.09
CA THR A 90 0.67 17.10 -5.79
C THR A 90 0.71 17.28 -7.31
N GLU A 91 0.02 18.28 -7.85
CA GLU A 91 0.04 18.57 -9.29
C GLU A 91 1.45 18.98 -9.75
N ALA A 92 2.12 19.80 -8.95
CA ALA A 92 3.50 20.19 -9.20
C ALA A 92 4.44 18.99 -9.18
N ILE A 93 4.31 18.10 -8.18
CA ILE A 93 5.10 16.85 -8.12
C ILE A 93 4.84 16.00 -9.37
N LEU A 94 3.59 15.72 -9.72
CA LEU A 94 3.23 14.91 -10.89
C LEU A 94 3.80 15.51 -12.18
N THR A 95 3.73 16.83 -12.35
CA THR A 95 4.33 17.55 -13.48
C THR A 95 5.84 17.32 -13.54
N ILE A 96 6.56 17.50 -12.42
CA ILE A 96 8.00 17.24 -12.35
C ILE A 96 8.31 15.78 -12.70
N LEU A 97 7.58 14.81 -12.15
CA LEU A 97 7.81 13.39 -12.44
C LEU A 97 7.60 13.07 -13.94
N ARG A 98 6.60 13.70 -14.58
CA ARG A 98 6.32 13.59 -16.01
C ARG A 98 7.45 14.19 -16.86
N ASP A 99 7.91 15.39 -16.53
CA ASP A 99 9.00 16.07 -17.22
C ASP A 99 10.31 15.26 -17.17
N PHE A 100 10.56 14.63 -16.02
CA PHE A 100 11.70 13.72 -15.87
C PHE A 100 11.44 12.31 -16.38
N GLN A 101 10.23 11.96 -16.83
CA GLN A 101 9.85 10.63 -17.27
C GLN A 101 10.22 9.54 -16.25
N ILE A 102 9.87 9.74 -14.99
CA ILE A 102 10.06 8.75 -13.93
C ILE A 102 8.73 8.37 -13.28
N LYS A 103 8.68 7.17 -12.70
CA LYS A 103 7.59 6.74 -11.82
C LYS A 103 8.03 6.82 -10.36
N ALA A 104 7.04 6.90 -9.48
CA ALA A 104 7.19 7.02 -8.03
C ALA A 104 6.11 6.16 -7.37
N THR A 105 6.21 6.00 -6.05
CA THR A 105 5.17 5.38 -5.23
C THR A 105 4.59 6.42 -4.26
N PHE A 106 3.27 6.62 -4.29
CA PHE A 106 2.55 7.54 -3.42
C PHE A 106 1.83 6.75 -2.33
N PHE A 107 2.15 6.99 -1.06
CA PHE A 107 1.40 6.47 0.08
C PHE A 107 0.34 7.51 0.46
N VAL A 108 -0.90 7.27 0.06
CA VAL A 108 -1.97 8.26 0.17
C VAL A 108 -2.75 8.12 1.47
N VAL A 109 -3.11 9.27 2.05
CA VAL A 109 -4.02 9.35 3.18
C VAL A 109 -5.45 9.30 2.65
N GLY A 110 -6.28 8.38 3.15
CA GLY A 110 -7.61 8.10 2.59
C GLY A 110 -8.53 9.32 2.56
N SER A 111 -8.63 10.07 3.65
CA SER A 111 -9.42 11.31 3.74
C SER A 111 -8.96 12.40 2.76
N GLN A 112 -7.66 12.46 2.48
CA GLN A 112 -7.10 13.36 1.46
C GLN A 112 -7.45 12.89 0.04
N ALA A 113 -7.39 11.58 -0.19
CA ALA A 113 -7.78 10.98 -1.47
C ALA A 113 -9.28 11.13 -1.76
N GLU A 114 -10.14 11.11 -0.74
CA GLU A 114 -11.57 11.44 -0.88
C GLU A 114 -11.79 12.90 -1.27
N LYS A 115 -10.98 13.80 -0.70
CA LYS A 115 -11.06 15.24 -0.98
C LYS A 115 -10.56 15.57 -2.38
N TYR A 116 -9.54 14.87 -2.88
CA TYR A 116 -8.93 15.11 -4.18
C TYR A 116 -8.90 13.85 -5.07
N PRO A 117 -10.06 13.31 -5.45
CA PRO A 117 -10.15 12.04 -6.18
C PRO A 117 -9.53 12.11 -7.59
N TYR A 118 -9.55 13.29 -8.22
CA TYR A 118 -8.95 13.50 -9.53
C TYR A 118 -7.42 13.36 -9.51
N LEU A 119 -6.76 13.81 -8.43
CA LEU A 119 -5.30 13.64 -8.26
C LEU A 119 -4.93 12.19 -8.05
N LEU A 120 -5.73 11.47 -7.25
CA LEU A 120 -5.53 10.03 -7.07
C LEU A 120 -5.67 9.28 -8.39
N LYS A 121 -6.70 9.60 -9.18
CA LYS A 121 -6.89 9.01 -10.51
C LYS A 121 -5.74 9.38 -11.46
N GLN A 122 -5.28 10.64 -11.44
CA GLN A 122 -4.15 11.07 -12.26
C GLN A 122 -2.85 10.34 -11.89
N MET A 123 -2.56 10.15 -10.59
CA MET A 123 -1.41 9.35 -10.16
C MET A 123 -1.43 7.96 -10.79
N PHE A 124 -2.59 7.31 -10.76
CA PHE A 124 -2.78 5.97 -11.31
C PHE A 124 -2.65 5.93 -12.83
N ASP A 125 -3.34 6.83 -13.53
CA ASP A 125 -3.34 6.91 -15.00
C ASP A 125 -1.95 7.27 -15.55
N ASP A 126 -1.18 8.10 -14.81
CA ASP A 126 0.22 8.41 -15.11
C ASP A 126 1.16 7.22 -14.79
N GLY A 127 0.65 6.08 -14.30
CA GLY A 127 1.43 4.87 -14.05
C GLY A 127 2.32 4.94 -12.81
N HIS A 128 2.01 5.81 -11.86
CA HIS A 128 2.61 5.78 -10.53
C HIS A 128 1.99 4.68 -9.68
N GLU A 129 2.75 4.16 -8.72
CA GLU A 129 2.24 3.17 -7.77
C GLU A 129 1.53 3.87 -6.60
N ILE A 130 0.43 3.31 -6.14
CA ILE A 130 -0.35 3.85 -5.01
C ILE A 130 -0.32 2.84 -3.86
N GLY A 131 0.10 3.31 -2.68
CA GLY A 131 0.07 2.61 -1.42
C GLY A 131 -0.86 3.29 -0.41
N ASN A 132 -1.17 2.57 0.67
CA ASN A 132 -2.05 3.01 1.74
C ASN A 132 -1.24 3.70 2.86
N HIS A 133 -1.67 4.88 3.32
CA HIS A 133 -1.09 5.61 4.44
C HIS A 133 -2.08 5.91 5.57
N THR A 134 -2.97 4.94 5.84
CA THR A 134 -4.14 5.07 6.72
C THR A 134 -5.15 6.11 6.23
N PHE A 135 -6.30 6.21 6.89
CA PHE A 135 -7.40 7.05 6.42
C PHE A 135 -7.30 8.46 6.97
N SER A 136 -6.99 8.57 8.26
CA SER A 136 -6.90 9.84 8.99
C SER A 136 -5.47 10.16 9.44
N HIS A 137 -4.47 9.47 8.90
CA HIS A 137 -3.05 9.62 9.24
C HIS A 137 -2.74 9.30 10.72
N LYS A 138 -3.60 8.50 11.38
CA LYS A 138 -3.36 8.01 12.73
C LYS A 138 -2.36 6.86 12.73
N ARG A 139 -1.54 6.79 13.77
CA ARG A 139 -0.64 5.66 14.02
C ARG A 139 -1.46 4.47 14.49
N LEU A 140 -1.23 3.31 13.90
CA LEU A 140 -1.97 2.10 14.27
C LEU A 140 -1.64 1.63 15.69
N THR A 141 -0.43 1.94 16.19
CA THR A 141 0.00 1.69 17.57
C THR A 141 -0.84 2.42 18.63
N ASP A 142 -1.56 3.47 18.25
CA ASP A 142 -2.35 4.31 19.14
C ASP A 142 -3.86 3.96 19.08
N LEU A 143 -4.21 2.88 18.35
CA LEU A 143 -5.58 2.48 18.05
C LEU A 143 -5.87 1.06 18.57
N SER A 144 -7.15 0.77 18.77
CA SER A 144 -7.57 -0.63 18.89
C SER A 144 -7.44 -1.32 17.53
N ARG A 145 -7.30 -2.65 17.55
CA ARG A 145 -7.24 -3.48 16.36
C ARG A 145 -8.34 -3.16 15.34
N GLU A 146 -9.58 -3.02 15.80
CA GLU A 146 -10.74 -2.77 14.93
C GLU A 146 -10.61 -1.42 14.24
N LYS A 147 -10.19 -0.38 14.97
CA LYS A 147 -9.97 0.96 14.42
C LYS A 147 -8.79 0.96 13.45
N ALA A 148 -7.73 0.21 13.74
CA ALA A 148 -6.60 0.08 12.83
C ALA A 148 -6.97 -0.63 11.52
N ILE A 149 -7.80 -1.68 11.57
CA ILE A 149 -8.37 -2.33 10.37
C ILE A 149 -9.23 -1.34 9.58
N GLN A 150 -10.10 -0.58 10.24
CA GLN A 150 -10.95 0.42 9.59
C GLN A 150 -10.14 1.50 8.89
N GLU A 151 -9.06 2.00 9.51
CA GLU A 151 -8.15 2.96 8.88
C GLU A 151 -7.57 2.44 7.56
N LEU A 152 -7.25 1.15 7.48
CA LEU A 152 -6.70 0.55 6.26
C LEU A 152 -7.78 0.25 5.22
N GLU A 153 -8.90 -0.35 5.61
CA GLU A 153 -10.00 -0.71 4.69
C GLU A 153 -10.71 0.50 4.10
N ASN A 154 -10.87 1.58 4.87
CA ASN A 154 -11.47 2.81 4.36
C ASN A 154 -10.59 3.41 3.26
N THR A 155 -9.28 3.54 3.50
CA THR A 155 -8.34 4.02 2.48
C THR A 155 -8.30 3.10 1.27
N ARG A 156 -8.35 1.77 1.46
CA ARG A 156 -8.46 0.81 0.35
C ARG A 156 -9.69 1.08 -0.50
N THR A 157 -10.84 1.27 0.14
CA THR A 157 -12.11 1.52 -0.53
C THR A 157 -12.07 2.79 -1.36
N VAL A 158 -11.49 3.87 -0.82
CA VAL A 158 -11.31 5.12 -1.55
C VAL A 158 -10.43 4.92 -2.78
N ILE A 159 -9.27 4.25 -2.62
CA ILE A 159 -8.37 3.98 -3.73
C ILE A 159 -9.07 3.13 -4.80
N PHE A 160 -9.73 2.05 -4.40
CA PHE A 160 -10.42 1.15 -5.33
C PHE A 160 -11.55 1.85 -6.09
N ASN A 161 -12.37 2.65 -5.41
CA ASN A 161 -13.49 3.34 -6.05
C ASN A 161 -13.05 4.35 -7.11
N GLN A 162 -11.88 4.99 -6.95
CA GLN A 162 -11.37 5.98 -7.90
C GLN A 162 -10.53 5.38 -9.03
N THR A 163 -9.89 4.23 -8.79
CA THR A 163 -8.86 3.68 -9.70
C THR A 163 -9.19 2.27 -10.22
N GLY A 164 -10.11 1.55 -9.59
CA GLY A 164 -10.33 0.12 -9.80
C GLY A 164 -9.21 -0.78 -9.26
N PHE A 165 -8.17 -0.20 -8.67
CA PHE A 165 -6.99 -0.90 -8.16
C PHE A 165 -7.12 -1.17 -6.66
N ILE A 166 -6.76 -2.39 -6.23
CA ILE A 166 -6.68 -2.75 -4.83
C ILE A 166 -5.23 -2.56 -4.37
N PRO A 167 -4.94 -1.55 -3.51
CA PRO A 167 -3.59 -1.35 -2.99
C PRO A 167 -3.18 -2.52 -2.10
N TYR A 168 -1.93 -2.96 -2.27
CA TYR A 168 -1.30 -4.02 -1.48
C TYR A 168 -0.02 -3.55 -0.77
N LEU A 169 0.38 -2.29 -0.93
CA LEU A 169 1.43 -1.66 -0.13
C LEU A 169 0.81 -0.79 0.96
N PHE A 170 1.40 -0.82 2.14
CA PHE A 170 1.03 0.01 3.29
C PHE A 170 2.30 0.64 3.86
N ARG A 171 2.24 1.91 4.25
CA ARG A 171 3.29 2.53 5.07
C ARG A 171 2.66 3.08 6.35
N PRO A 172 3.18 2.75 7.54
CA PRO A 172 2.64 3.28 8.79
C PRO A 172 2.99 4.77 8.95
N PRO A 173 2.02 5.63 9.34
CA PRO A 173 2.27 7.04 9.64
C PRO A 173 3.45 7.25 10.60
N GLY A 174 4.39 8.11 10.17
CA GLY A 174 5.61 8.41 10.90
C GLY A 174 6.56 7.21 11.11
N GLY A 175 6.39 6.13 10.34
CA GLY A 175 7.18 4.90 10.48
C GLY A 175 6.94 4.16 11.80
N LYS A 176 5.80 4.40 12.47
CA LYS A 176 5.48 3.82 13.78
C LYS A 176 4.67 2.55 13.63
N PHE A 177 5.25 1.43 14.04
CA PHE A 177 4.61 0.12 13.99
C PHE A 177 5.08 -0.76 15.16
N ASP A 178 4.26 -1.74 15.48
CA ASP A 178 4.50 -2.82 16.42
C ASP A 178 4.11 -4.18 15.80
N ALA A 179 4.15 -5.25 16.59
CA ALA A 179 3.76 -6.59 16.12
C ALA A 179 2.32 -6.64 15.61
N GLU A 180 1.40 -5.97 16.29
CA GLU A 180 -0.02 -5.94 15.93
C GLU A 180 -0.23 -5.19 14.61
N THR A 181 0.47 -4.08 14.41
CA THR A 181 0.46 -3.33 13.13
C THR A 181 0.86 -4.24 11.96
N ILE A 182 1.91 -5.04 12.11
CA ILE A 182 2.38 -5.96 11.06
C ILE A 182 1.42 -7.13 10.86
N GLU A 183 0.82 -7.65 11.94
CA GLU A 183 -0.17 -8.72 11.85
C GLU A 183 -1.43 -8.26 11.12
N ILE A 184 -1.97 -7.08 11.47
CA ILE A 184 -3.12 -6.47 10.79
C ILE A 184 -2.80 -6.27 9.31
N ALA A 185 -1.66 -5.66 8.99
CA ALA A 185 -1.26 -5.45 7.60
C ALA A 185 -1.24 -6.77 6.83
N LYS A 186 -0.64 -7.82 7.40
CA LYS A 186 -0.59 -9.15 6.79
C LYS A 186 -1.96 -9.79 6.59
N GLU A 187 -2.84 -9.72 7.59
CA GLU A 187 -4.21 -10.26 7.49
C GLU A 187 -5.01 -9.59 6.37
N LEU A 188 -4.76 -8.30 6.17
CA LEU A 188 -5.36 -7.54 5.09
C LEU A 188 -4.58 -7.66 3.77
N ASN A 189 -3.59 -8.55 3.65
CA ASN A 189 -2.75 -8.73 2.46
C ASN A 189 -1.94 -7.49 2.04
N TYR A 190 -1.57 -6.64 3.01
CA TYR A 190 -0.61 -5.58 2.81
C TYR A 190 0.82 -6.05 3.04
N THR A 191 1.73 -5.50 2.24
CA THR A 191 3.16 -5.46 2.52
C THR A 191 3.50 -4.10 3.11
N THR A 192 4.11 -4.10 4.29
CA THR A 192 4.56 -2.89 4.97
C THR A 192 5.83 -2.36 4.30
N VAL A 193 5.90 -1.05 4.03
CA VAL A 193 7.03 -0.40 3.36
C VAL A 193 7.56 0.72 4.23
N LEU A 194 8.86 0.71 4.49
CA LEU A 194 9.58 1.79 5.17
C LEU A 194 10.51 2.50 4.18
N TRP A 195 11.62 3.03 4.65
CA TRP A 195 12.59 3.76 3.83
C TRP A 195 14.01 3.59 4.37
N THR A 196 15.01 3.85 3.54
CA THR A 196 16.42 3.94 3.95
C THR A 196 16.97 5.37 3.89
N ASN A 197 16.27 6.28 3.20
CA ASN A 197 16.71 7.67 3.06
C ASN A 197 15.56 8.63 3.35
N ASN A 198 15.58 9.26 4.52
CA ASN A 198 14.62 10.28 4.92
C ASN A 198 15.10 11.66 4.46
N SER A 199 14.33 12.33 3.58
CA SER A 199 14.65 13.68 3.12
C SER A 199 14.66 14.71 4.26
N GLY A 200 13.83 14.51 5.28
CA GLY A 200 13.52 15.49 6.32
C GLY A 200 12.92 16.77 5.76
N ASP A 201 12.22 16.70 4.64
CA ASP A 201 11.55 17.82 3.97
C ASP A 201 10.41 18.47 4.77
N TRP A 202 9.87 17.75 5.76
CA TRP A 202 8.96 18.27 6.79
C TRP A 202 9.67 19.19 7.79
N GLN A 203 11.00 19.13 7.90
CA GLN A 203 11.80 20.10 8.65
C GLN A 203 12.04 21.26 7.70
N ALA A 204 11.80 22.51 8.12
CA ALA A 204 11.93 23.73 7.31
C ALA A 204 13.37 24.00 6.81
N LEU A 205 13.88 23.10 5.97
CA LEU A 205 15.20 23.09 5.36
C LEU A 205 15.14 23.86 4.05
N SER A 206 16.27 24.43 3.64
CA SER A 206 16.40 24.94 2.27
C SER A 206 16.44 23.78 1.26
N SER A 207 15.96 24.05 0.05
CA SER A 207 16.00 23.09 -1.07
C SER A 207 17.41 22.52 -1.33
N ASN A 208 18.46 23.32 -1.15
CA ASN A 208 19.85 22.88 -1.28
C ASN A 208 20.27 21.88 -0.20
N LYS A 209 19.91 22.13 1.07
CA LYS A 209 20.21 21.21 2.18
C LYS A 209 19.44 19.90 2.03
N LEU A 210 18.16 19.99 1.66
CA LEU A 210 17.31 18.84 1.38
C LEU A 210 17.91 18.00 0.22
N SER A 211 18.20 18.64 -0.92
CA SER A 211 18.78 17.97 -2.09
C SER A 211 20.09 17.27 -1.74
N LYS A 212 21.00 17.98 -1.06
CA LYS A 212 22.29 17.42 -0.66
C LYS A 212 22.12 16.19 0.24
N ARG A 213 21.26 16.28 1.26
CA ARG A 213 20.98 15.16 2.17
C ARG A 213 20.48 13.94 1.41
N VAL A 214 19.47 14.11 0.56
CA VAL A 214 18.91 12.99 -0.23
C VAL A 214 19.99 12.39 -1.15
N ILE A 215 20.72 13.23 -1.89
CA ILE A 215 21.71 12.80 -2.85
C ILE A 215 22.89 12.07 -2.18
N ASP A 216 23.37 12.56 -1.05
CA ASP A 216 24.53 11.98 -0.35
C ASP A 216 24.20 10.65 0.33
N ASN A 217 22.95 10.47 0.77
CA ASN A 217 22.48 9.24 1.43
C ASN A 217 21.86 8.22 0.45
N THR A 218 21.93 8.46 -0.86
CA THR A 218 21.39 7.52 -1.86
C THR A 218 22.41 6.49 -2.31
N PHE A 219 22.05 5.22 -2.18
CA PHE A 219 22.80 4.04 -2.64
C PHE A 219 21.89 3.07 -3.41
N PRO A 220 22.43 2.06 -4.13
CA PRO A 220 21.63 1.01 -4.78
C PRO A 220 20.57 0.40 -3.85
N GLY A 221 19.32 0.26 -4.32
CA GLY A 221 18.22 -0.26 -3.49
C GLY A 221 17.57 0.77 -2.57
N THR A 222 17.94 2.04 -2.62
CA THR A 222 17.36 3.07 -1.72
C THR A 222 15.87 3.27 -1.95
N ILE A 223 15.11 3.35 -0.86
CA ILE A 223 13.76 3.91 -0.82
C ILE A 223 13.86 5.30 -0.17
N ILE A 224 13.58 6.35 -0.95
CA ILE A 224 13.63 7.74 -0.53
C ILE A 224 12.24 8.15 -0.03
N LEU A 225 12.15 8.55 1.23
CA LEU A 225 10.95 9.16 1.81
C LEU A 225 10.97 10.67 1.55
N MET A 226 9.91 11.15 0.91
CA MET A 226 9.53 12.55 0.78
C MET A 226 8.04 12.68 1.12
N HIS A 227 7.53 13.91 1.23
CA HIS A 227 6.11 14.16 1.52
C HIS A 227 5.49 15.06 0.45
N ASN A 228 4.19 14.91 0.23
CA ASN A 228 3.36 15.89 -0.48
C ASN A 228 3.19 17.14 0.41
N SER A 229 4.26 17.88 0.64
CA SER A 229 4.21 19.13 1.40
C SER A 229 4.14 20.34 0.47
N ASP A 230 3.34 21.33 0.86
CA ASP A 230 3.31 22.65 0.22
C ASP A 230 4.60 23.45 0.45
N SER A 231 5.65 22.83 1.00
CA SER A 231 6.92 23.51 1.19
C SER A 231 7.57 23.74 -0.18
N SER A 232 7.84 25.01 -0.49
CA SER A 232 8.57 25.42 -1.69
C SER A 232 9.93 24.70 -1.81
N SER A 233 10.49 24.27 -0.68
CA SER A 233 11.73 23.50 -0.60
C SER A 233 11.65 22.12 -1.25
N THR A 234 10.59 21.34 -1.01
CA THR A 234 10.41 20.01 -1.62
C THR A 234 10.35 20.12 -3.13
N LEU A 235 9.45 20.98 -3.63
CA LEU A 235 9.23 21.19 -5.06
C LEU A 235 10.49 21.70 -5.76
N SER A 236 11.23 22.61 -5.11
CA SER A 236 12.49 23.13 -5.66
C SER A 236 13.64 22.12 -5.63
N ALA A 237 13.67 21.23 -4.64
CA ALA A 237 14.73 20.23 -4.49
C ALA A 237 14.56 19.05 -5.45
N LEU A 238 13.32 18.65 -5.71
CA LEU A 238 12.99 17.43 -6.46
C LEU A 238 13.66 17.36 -7.85
N PRO A 239 13.66 18.42 -8.70
CA PRO A 239 14.38 18.40 -9.97
C PRO A 239 15.89 18.18 -9.83
N THR A 240 16.50 18.78 -8.81
CA THR A 240 17.95 18.64 -8.55
C THR A 240 18.31 17.24 -8.10
N ILE A 241 17.48 16.64 -7.23
CA ILE A 241 17.60 15.25 -6.78
C ILE A 241 17.51 14.31 -7.99
N ILE A 242 16.43 14.37 -8.76
CA ILE A 242 16.18 13.45 -9.87
C ILE A 242 17.29 13.55 -10.91
N ARG A 243 17.62 14.77 -11.35
CA ARG A 243 18.68 15.01 -12.34
C ARG A 243 20.02 14.46 -11.88
N THR A 244 20.39 14.70 -10.62
CA THR A 244 21.70 14.28 -10.09
C THR A 244 21.79 12.77 -9.97
N LEU A 245 20.76 12.12 -9.45
CA LEU A 245 20.75 10.66 -9.28
C LEU A 245 20.69 9.93 -10.63
N LYS A 246 19.94 10.46 -11.61
CA LYS A 246 20.01 9.95 -13.00
C LYS A 246 21.41 10.03 -13.58
N ARG A 247 22.11 11.16 -13.44
CA ARG A 247 23.52 11.30 -13.89
C ARG A 247 24.47 10.35 -13.17
N ARG A 248 24.16 9.94 -11.93
CA ARG A 248 24.91 8.91 -11.18
C ARG A 248 24.55 7.48 -11.59
N GLY A 249 23.73 7.31 -12.62
CA GLY A 249 23.35 6.01 -13.19
C GLY A 249 22.26 5.29 -12.41
N PHE A 250 21.48 5.99 -11.58
CA PHE A 250 20.32 5.40 -10.91
C PHE A 250 19.08 5.39 -11.81
N ALA A 251 18.39 4.26 -11.86
CA ALA A 251 17.05 4.17 -12.43
C ALA A 251 16.00 4.36 -11.33
N PHE A 252 14.99 5.17 -11.64
CA PHE A 252 13.85 5.41 -10.76
C PHE A 252 12.76 4.39 -11.08
N VAL A 253 12.38 3.60 -10.10
CA VAL A 253 11.38 2.53 -10.19
C VAL A 253 10.37 2.67 -9.06
N THR A 254 9.23 2.00 -9.18
CA THR A 254 8.27 1.90 -8.06
C THR A 254 8.81 0.97 -6.95
N VAL A 255 8.25 1.02 -5.75
CA VAL A 255 8.64 0.14 -4.64
C VAL A 255 8.47 -1.33 -5.02
N SER A 256 7.37 -1.72 -5.67
CA SER A 256 7.19 -3.12 -6.08
C SER A 256 8.22 -3.57 -7.12
N GLN A 257 8.57 -2.70 -8.08
CA GLN A 257 9.62 -2.99 -9.05
C GLN A 257 10.97 -3.15 -8.35
N LEU A 258 11.28 -2.26 -7.41
CA LEU A 258 12.50 -2.30 -6.60
C LEU A 258 12.63 -3.62 -5.81
N TYR A 259 11.53 -4.08 -5.19
CA TYR A 259 11.48 -5.30 -4.39
C TYR A 259 11.53 -6.58 -5.26
N SER A 260 10.78 -6.62 -6.37
CA SER A 260 10.77 -7.79 -7.26
C SER A 260 12.17 -8.13 -7.80
N GLN A 261 13.01 -7.13 -7.99
CA GLN A 261 14.38 -7.29 -8.48
C GLN A 261 15.33 -7.91 -7.46
N GLN A 262 15.05 -7.79 -6.17
CA GLN A 262 15.75 -8.48 -5.07
C GLN A 262 15.41 -9.98 -5.06
N ASN A 263 14.16 -10.31 -5.39
CA ASN A 263 13.61 -11.66 -5.28
C ASN A 263 13.69 -12.49 -6.57
N ASN A 264 14.52 -12.12 -7.56
CA ASN A 264 14.84 -12.97 -8.71
C ASN A 264 15.76 -14.16 -8.34
N LYS A 265 15.41 -14.88 -7.25
CA LYS A 265 15.43 -16.34 -7.21
C LYS A 265 14.02 -16.79 -7.59
N SER A 266 13.87 -17.29 -8.82
CA SER A 266 12.68 -17.89 -9.45
C SER A 266 11.52 -18.19 -8.48
N GLN A 267 10.47 -17.37 -8.50
CA GLN A 267 9.15 -17.77 -8.00
C GLN A 267 8.22 -18.01 -9.20
N PRO A 268 7.43 -19.10 -9.20
CA PRO A 268 6.66 -19.50 -10.36
C PRO A 268 5.51 -18.53 -10.59
N VAL A 269 5.40 -18.04 -11.82
CA VAL A 269 4.25 -17.27 -12.29
C VAL A 269 3.01 -18.14 -12.12
N MET A 270 2.13 -17.80 -11.18
CA MET A 270 0.76 -18.33 -11.18
C MET A 270 0.04 -17.74 -12.40
N ARG A 271 0.13 -18.45 -13.53
CA ARG A 271 -0.79 -18.24 -14.64
C ARG A 271 -2.14 -18.80 -14.21
N THR A 272 -3.13 -17.94 -14.08
CA THR A 272 -4.53 -18.36 -14.04
C THR A 272 -4.82 -19.13 -15.33
N ARG A 273 -5.09 -20.44 -15.21
CA ARG A 273 -5.64 -21.22 -16.32
C ARG A 273 -7.07 -20.73 -16.57
N THR A 274 -7.23 -19.85 -17.55
CA THR A 274 -8.53 -19.64 -18.18
C THR A 274 -8.85 -20.87 -19.03
N SER A 275 -9.78 -21.68 -18.52
CA SER A 275 -10.77 -22.51 -19.24
C SER A 275 -10.49 -22.89 -20.70
N ASP A 276 -10.00 -24.11 -20.92
CA ASP A 276 -10.32 -24.87 -22.14
C ASP A 276 -11.62 -25.65 -21.90
N TYR A 277 -12.73 -25.03 -22.26
CA TYR A 277 -13.99 -25.73 -22.56
C TYR A 277 -14.27 -25.50 -24.03
N SER A 278 -13.76 -26.39 -24.89
CA SER A 278 -14.19 -26.47 -26.29
C SER A 278 -13.90 -27.85 -26.90
N SER A 279 -14.99 -28.56 -27.15
CA SER A 279 -15.15 -29.65 -28.12
C SER A 279 -14.47 -31.00 -27.85
N ALA A 280 -15.22 -31.85 -27.14
CA ALA A 280 -15.23 -33.27 -27.43
C ALA A 280 -15.78 -33.52 -28.85
N ARG A 281 -14.94 -34.05 -29.75
CA ARG A 281 -15.38 -34.93 -30.85
C ARG A 281 -14.41 -36.10 -30.96
N ARG A 282 -14.87 -37.28 -30.53
CA ARG A 282 -14.29 -38.56 -30.92
C ARG A 282 -14.84 -38.93 -32.31
N PRO A 283 -14.05 -39.44 -33.25
CA PRO A 283 -14.57 -40.35 -34.26
C PRO A 283 -14.57 -41.78 -33.70
N MET A 284 -15.73 -42.42 -33.71
CA MET A 284 -15.83 -43.89 -33.70
C MET A 284 -15.68 -44.39 -35.15
N ASN A 285 -14.93 -45.47 -35.32
CA ASN A 285 -14.77 -46.22 -36.55
C ASN A 285 -16.09 -46.88 -37.02
N ASN A 286 -16.24 -47.01 -38.33
CA ASN A 286 -16.62 -48.21 -39.11
C ASN A 286 -17.53 -47.87 -40.32
N ILE A 287 -17.04 -48.08 -41.53
CA ILE A 287 -17.37 -49.17 -42.49
C ILE A 287 -16.23 -49.24 -43.50
#